data_AF-E6ML93-F1
#
_entry.id   AF-E6ML93-F1
#
_cell.length_a   1.000
_cell.length_b   1.000
_cell.length_c   1.000
_cell.angle_alpha   90.00
_cell.angle_beta   90.00
_cell.angle_gamma   90.00
#
_symmetry.space_group_name_H-M   'P 1'
#
loop_
_entity.id
_entity.type
_entity.pdbx_description
1 polymer ?
#
loop_
_entity_poly.entity_id
_entity_poly.type
_entity_poly.pdbx_seq_one_letter_code
_entity_poly.pdbx_strand_id
1 'polypeptide(L)'
;MPETTLSTHDFTNVVEIVLTDLSRLNNGAHFQFIKNVSDRLATDTKIKENAVGQAVIKALTEALATEDKYLVLSQKSLLTDEIANADKERDTLFNGYRTAVKGF
;
A
#
# COMPACT_ATOMS: atom_id res chain seq x y z
N MET A 1 -21.10 -11.83 -36.75
CA MET A 1 -20.60 -11.17 -35.52
C MET A 1 -20.59 -12.23 -34.44
N PRO A 2 -19.46 -12.53 -33.78
CA PRO A 2 -19.48 -13.50 -32.69
C PRO A 2 -20.03 -12.82 -31.44
N GLU A 3 -21.11 -13.38 -30.91
CA GLU A 3 -21.73 -12.95 -29.65
C GLU A 3 -20.78 -13.17 -28.48
N THR A 4 -20.68 -12.17 -27.61
CA THR A 4 -19.92 -12.27 -26.36
C THR A 4 -20.77 -13.05 -25.36
N THR A 5 -20.41 -14.30 -25.10
CA THR A 5 -21.03 -15.12 -24.06
C THR A 5 -20.65 -14.56 -22.69
N LEU A 6 -21.58 -13.84 -22.06
CA LEU A 6 -21.49 -13.50 -20.64
C LEU A 6 -21.50 -14.80 -19.83
N SER A 7 -20.41 -15.06 -19.11
CA SER A 7 -20.28 -16.21 -18.20
C SER A 7 -21.35 -16.14 -17.11
N THR A 8 -22.41 -16.93 -17.25
CA THR A 8 -23.43 -17.11 -16.20
C THR A 8 -22.84 -17.95 -15.08
N HIS A 9 -22.21 -17.28 -14.10
CA HIS A 9 -21.81 -17.94 -12.86
C HIS A 9 -23.06 -18.23 -12.01
N ASP A 10 -23.34 -19.51 -11.79
CA ASP A 10 -24.38 -20.00 -10.89
C ASP A 10 -23.92 -19.80 -9.43
N PHE A 11 -24.50 -18.82 -8.74
CA PHE A 11 -24.19 -18.49 -7.34
C PHE A 11 -24.77 -19.50 -6.33
N THR A 12 -25.49 -20.53 -6.79
CA THR A 12 -26.13 -21.53 -5.92
C THR A 12 -25.17 -22.61 -5.44
N ASN A 13 -24.04 -22.79 -6.15
CA ASN A 13 -22.94 -23.62 -5.73
C ASN A 13 -21.83 -22.72 -5.20
N VAL A 14 -21.68 -22.64 -3.87
CA VAL A 14 -20.58 -21.90 -3.24
C VAL A 14 -19.27 -22.62 -3.58
N VAL A 15 -18.64 -22.22 -4.68
CA VAL A 15 -17.29 -22.66 -5.01
C VAL A 15 -16.35 -21.91 -4.07
N GLU A 16 -15.65 -22.65 -3.22
CA GLU A 16 -14.64 -22.08 -2.34
C GLU A 16 -13.50 -21.49 -3.18
N ILE A 17 -13.14 -20.24 -2.90
CA ILE A 17 -11.99 -19.59 -3.54
C ILE A 17 -10.73 -20.14 -2.89
N VAL A 18 -10.03 -21.03 -3.58
CA VAL A 18 -8.80 -21.67 -3.09
C VAL A 18 -7.60 -20.73 -3.09
N LEU A 19 -7.55 -19.78 -4.04
CA LEU A 19 -6.46 -18.81 -4.16
C LEU A 19 -6.97 -17.49 -4.72
N THR A 20 -6.48 -16.38 -4.16
CA THR A 20 -6.67 -15.04 -4.72
C THR A 20 -5.31 -14.52 -5.21
N ASP A 21 -5.18 -14.23 -6.50
CA ASP A 21 -3.99 -13.60 -7.05
C ASP A 21 -4.00 -12.09 -6.76
N LEU A 22 -3.07 -11.64 -5.93
CA LEU A 22 -2.90 -10.25 -5.55
C LEU A 22 -1.68 -9.60 -6.21
N SER A 23 -0.90 -10.34 -7.01
CA SER A 23 0.40 -9.88 -7.53
C SER A 23 0.28 -8.76 -8.57
N ARG A 24 -0.92 -8.60 -9.14
CA ARG A 24 -1.22 -7.58 -10.16
C ARG A 24 -1.83 -6.31 -9.56
N LEU A 25 -2.09 -6.28 -8.26
CA LEU A 25 -2.60 -5.09 -7.59
C LEU A 25 -1.48 -4.08 -7.36
N ASN A 26 -1.81 -2.79 -7.52
CA ASN A 26 -0.91 -1.74 -7.04
C ASN A 26 -0.84 -1.76 -5.51
N ASN A 27 0.24 -1.22 -4.93
CA ASN A 27 0.48 -1.27 -3.48
C ASN A 27 -0.70 -0.73 -2.65
N GLY A 28 -1.35 0.34 -3.12
CA GLY A 28 -2.51 0.90 -2.42
C GLY A 28 -3.72 -0.03 -2.44
N ALA A 29 -4.03 -0.64 -3.58
CA ALA A 29 -5.13 -1.59 -3.72
C ALA A 29 -4.87 -2.89 -2.95
N HIS A 30 -3.63 -3.37 -2.95
CA HIS A 30 -3.22 -4.51 -2.14
C HIS A 30 -3.44 -4.24 -0.65
N PHE A 31 -2.91 -3.12 -0.15
CA PHE A 31 -3.07 -2.72 1.26
C PHE A 31 -4.54 -2.58 1.68
N GLN A 32 -5.36 -1.93 0.85
CA GLN A 32 -6.79 -1.76 1.14
C GLN A 32 -7.52 -3.11 1.19
N PHE A 33 -7.18 -4.05 0.32
CA PHE A 33 -7.74 -5.40 0.35
C PHE A 33 -7.40 -6.12 1.66
N ILE A 34 -6.12 -6.14 2.06
CA ILE A 34 -5.68 -6.80 3.30
C ILE A 34 -6.31 -6.13 4.54
N LYS A 35 -6.41 -4.80 4.53
CA LYS A 35 -7.08 -4.04 5.59
C LYS A 35 -8.55 -4.44 5.72
N ASN A 36 -9.29 -4.49 4.62
CA ASN A 36 -10.71 -4.89 4.63
C ASN A 36 -10.90 -6.32 5.15
N VAL A 37 -10.01 -7.24 4.78
CA VAL A 37 -10.00 -8.61 5.29
C VAL A 37 -9.74 -8.64 6.80
N SER A 38 -8.73 -7.90 7.27
CA SER A 38 -8.42 -7.78 8.70
C SER A 38 -9.57 -7.18 9.51
N ASP A 39 -10.18 -6.09 9.01
CA ASP A 39 -11.34 -5.44 9.63
C ASP A 39 -12.54 -6.40 9.70
N ARG A 40 -12.78 -7.19 8.64
CA ARG A 40 -13.86 -8.19 8.63
C ARG A 40 -13.61 -9.32 9.62
N LEU A 41 -12.38 -9.87 9.66
CA LEU A 41 -11.96 -10.88 10.63
C LEU A 41 -12.12 -10.39 12.07
N ALA A 42 -11.85 -9.11 12.32
CA ALA A 42 -12.07 -8.48 13.61
C ALA A 42 -13.55 -8.36 14.01
N THR A 43 -14.50 -8.57 13.11
CA THR A 43 -15.94 -8.61 13.43
C THR A 43 -16.52 -10.01 13.53
N ASP A 44 -15.79 -11.04 13.06
CA ASP A 44 -16.27 -12.42 13.04
C ASP A 44 -16.10 -13.09 14.42
N THR A 45 -17.22 -13.32 15.10
CA THR A 45 -17.26 -13.92 16.44
C THR A 45 -16.81 -15.37 16.45
N LYS A 46 -17.10 -16.14 15.40
CA LYS A 46 -16.78 -17.59 15.35
C LYS A 46 -15.29 -17.81 15.19
N ILE A 47 -14.62 -16.97 14.41
CA ILE A 47 -13.16 -17.05 14.22
C ILE A 47 -12.43 -16.61 15.50
N LYS A 48 -12.97 -15.61 16.20
CA LYS A 48 -12.39 -15.13 17.47
C LYS A 48 -12.47 -16.14 18.62
N GLU A 49 -13.48 -16.99 18.64
CA GLU A 49 -13.62 -18.03 19.66
C GLU A 49 -12.63 -19.20 19.45
N ASN A 50 -12.09 -19.34 18.24
CA ASN A 50 -11.10 -20.37 17.90
C ASN A 50 -9.67 -19.87 18.18
N ALA A 51 -8.89 -20.62 18.96
CA ALA A 51 -7.49 -20.31 19.27
C ALA A 51 -6.59 -20.19 18.02
N VAL A 52 -6.84 -21.02 17.00
CA VAL A 52 -6.13 -20.92 15.70
C VAL A 52 -6.51 -19.64 14.99
N GLY A 53 -7.80 -19.28 15.02
CA GLY A 53 -8.31 -18.03 14.44
C GLY A 53 -7.68 -16.80 15.09
N GLN A 54 -7.56 -16.79 16.42
CA GLN A 54 -6.88 -15.69 17.14
C GLN A 54 -5.40 -15.55 16.74
N ALA A 55 -4.68 -16.66 16.60
CA ALA A 55 -3.28 -16.65 16.17
C ALA A 55 -3.13 -16.08 14.75
N VAL A 56 -4.04 -16.45 13.83
CA VAL A 56 -4.07 -15.94 12.45
C VAL A 56 -4.40 -14.45 12.43
N ILE A 57 -5.40 -14.01 13.19
CA ILE A 57 -5.76 -12.58 13.30
C ILE A 57 -4.56 -11.77 13.78
N LYS A 58 -3.88 -12.23 14.85
CA LYS A 58 -2.70 -11.56 15.38
C LYS A 58 -1.59 -11.46 14.33
N ALA A 59 -1.26 -12.56 13.66
CA ALA A 59 -0.23 -12.58 12.62
C ALA A 59 -0.59 -11.65 11.45
N LEU A 60 -1.86 -11.61 11.04
CA LEU A 60 -2.35 -10.74 9.99
C LEU A 60 -2.25 -9.26 10.38
N THR A 61 -2.62 -8.90 11.62
CA THR A 61 -2.53 -7.52 12.11
C THR A 61 -1.07 -7.05 12.21
N GLU A 62 -0.15 -7.92 12.64
CA GLU A 62 1.29 -7.62 12.67
C GLU A 62 1.86 -7.42 11.24
N ALA A 63 1.44 -8.26 10.29
CA ALA A 63 1.81 -8.10 8.89
C ALA A 63 1.24 -6.81 8.28
N LEU A 64 -0.01 -6.47 8.57
CA LEU A 64 -0.66 -5.24 8.09
C LEU A 64 0.04 -3.98 8.63
N ALA A 65 0.45 -3.97 9.91
CA ALA A 65 1.20 -2.86 10.48
C ALA A 65 2.58 -2.68 9.80
N THR A 66 3.20 -3.80 9.43
CA THR A 66 4.46 -3.79 8.67
C THR A 66 4.24 -3.24 7.25
N GLU A 67 3.16 -3.66 6.59
CA GLU A 67 2.79 -3.18 5.26
C GLU A 67 2.48 -1.68 5.25
N ASP A 68 1.74 -1.17 6.25
CA ASP A 68 1.42 0.26 6.40
C ASP A 68 2.68 1.13 6.46
N LYS A 69 3.67 0.70 7.25
CA LYS A 69 4.98 1.36 7.35
C LYS A 69 5.68 1.45 5.99
N TYR A 70 5.68 0.36 5.22
CA TYR A 70 6.33 0.34 3.90
C TYR A 70 5.52 1.05 2.82
N LEU A 71 4.19 1.07 2.94
CA LEU A 71 3.32 1.83 2.05
C LEU A 71 3.64 3.32 2.14
N VAL A 72 3.72 3.86 3.36
CA VAL A 72 4.11 5.26 3.60
C VAL A 72 5.49 5.57 3.00
N LEU A 73 6.46 4.66 3.17
CA LEU A 73 7.80 4.84 2.59
C LEU A 73 7.81 4.80 1.05
N SER A 74 6.91 4.00 0.45
CA SER A 74 6.80 3.89 -1.01
C SER A 74 6.12 5.09 -1.67
N GLN A 75 5.39 5.89 -0.90
CA GLN A 75 4.69 7.07 -1.41
C GLN A 75 5.69 8.20 -1.71
N LYS A 76 5.45 8.93 -2.80
CA LYS A 76 6.20 10.15 -3.09
C LYS A 76 5.97 11.16 -1.96
N SER A 77 7.04 11.57 -1.27
CA SER A 77 6.95 12.65 -0.29
C SER A 77 6.59 13.96 -0.98
N LEU A 78 5.61 14.67 -0.42
CA LEU A 78 5.17 15.98 -0.91
C LEU A 78 6.27 17.04 -0.77
N LEU A 79 7.22 16.83 0.16
CA LEU A 79 8.27 17.79 0.47
C LEU A 79 9.54 17.60 -0.37
N THR A 80 9.71 16.47 -1.05
CA THR A 80 10.94 16.19 -1.81
C THR A 80 11.19 17.24 -2.89
N ASP A 81 10.14 17.66 -3.59
CA ASP A 81 10.26 18.67 -4.65
C ASP A 81 10.54 20.06 -4.08
N GLU A 82 9.95 20.40 -2.93
CA GLU A 82 10.18 21.66 -2.22
C GLU A 82 11.63 21.75 -1.70
N ILE A 83 12.13 20.68 -1.09
CA ILE A 83 13.51 20.59 -0.60
C ILE A 83 14.50 20.74 -1.78
N ALA A 84 14.25 20.06 -2.90
CA ALA A 84 15.10 20.17 -4.08
C ALA A 84 15.16 21.61 -4.63
N ASN A 85 14.04 22.33 -4.61
CA ASN A 85 14.00 23.74 -5.01
C ASN A 85 14.77 24.64 -4.04
N ALA A 86 14.58 24.45 -2.72
CA ALA A 86 15.30 25.21 -1.70
C ALA A 86 16.82 24.97 -1.76
N ASP A 87 17.25 23.72 -1.98
CA ASP A 87 18.66 23.37 -2.17
C ASP A 87 19.26 24.06 -3.39
N LYS A 88 18.51 24.11 -4.51
CA LYS A 88 18.95 24.81 -5.73
C LYS A 88 19.13 26.30 -5.50
N GLU A 89 18.21 26.95 -4.78
CA GLU A 89 18.31 28.37 -4.45
C GLU A 89 19.54 28.64 -3.57
N ARG A 90 19.72 27.85 -2.51
CA ARG A 90 20.90 27.93 -1.63
C ARG A 90 22.19 27.80 -2.42
N ASP A 91 22.30 26.80 -3.27
CA ASP A 91 23.53 26.52 -4.03
C ASP A 91 23.82 27.64 -5.04
N THR A 92 22.78 28.24 -5.62
CA THR A 92 22.92 29.41 -6.51
C THR A 92 23.50 30.61 -5.75
N LEU A 93 22.95 30.94 -4.58
CA LEU A 93 23.43 32.03 -3.75
C LEU A 93 24.88 31.80 -3.28
N PHE A 94 25.18 30.58 -2.83
CA PHE A 94 26.52 30.21 -2.37
C PHE A 94 27.55 30.32 -3.50
N ASN A 95 27.23 29.84 -4.70
CA ASN A 95 28.12 29.95 -5.86
C ASN A 95 28.37 31.41 -6.27
N GLY A 96 27.33 32.25 -6.23
CA GLY A 96 27.47 33.69 -6.47
C GLY A 96 28.42 34.34 -5.47
N TYR A 97 28.21 34.10 -4.18
CA TYR A 97 29.10 34.61 -3.12
C TYR A 97 30.54 34.12 -3.28
N ARG A 98 30.74 32.82 -3.51
CA ARG A 98 32.08 32.23 -3.69
C ARG A 98 32.81 32.85 -4.88
N THR A 99 32.10 33.12 -5.97
CA THR A 99 32.67 33.75 -7.16
C THR A 99 33.08 35.19 -6.87
N ALA A 100 32.23 35.95 -6.17
CA ALA A 100 32.54 37.32 -5.77
C ALA A 100 33.80 37.39 -4.91
N VAL A 101 33.90 36.55 -3.87
CA VAL A 101 35.07 36.51 -2.97
C VAL A 101 36.37 36.13 -3.71
N LYS A 102 36.31 35.19 -4.66
CA LYS A 102 37.49 34.82 -5.46
C LYS A 102 37.97 35.91 -6.43
N GLY A 103 37.10 36.87 -6.77
CA GLY A 103 37.42 37.98 -7.66
C GLY A 103 38.09 39.17 -6.97
N PHE A 104 38.21 39.14 -5.62
CA PHE A 104 38.98 40.07 -4.81
C PHE A 104 40.34 39.46 -4.46
#